data_AF-A0A7W7L6Y4-F1
#
_entry.id   AF-A0A7W7L6Y4-F1
#
_cell.length_a   1.000
_cell.length_b   1.000
_cell.length_c   1.000
_cell.angle_alpha   90.00
_cell.angle_beta   90.00
_cell.angle_gamma   90.00
#
_symmetry.space_group_name_H-M   'P 1'
#
loop_
_entity.id
_entity.type
_entity.pdbx_description
1 polymer ?
#
loop_
_entity_poly.entity_id
_entity_poly.type
_entity_poly.pdbx_seq_one_letter_code
_entity_poly.pdbx_strand_id
1 'polypeptide(L)'
;MAAPQNYLAVIKVVGIGGGGVNAINRMIEVGLKGVEFIAINTDAQALLMSDADVKLDVGRELTRGLGAGANPDVGRKAAEDHREEIEEVLKGADMVFVTAGEGGGTGTGGAPVVANIARSLGALTIGVVTRPFTFEGRRRANQAEDGIAGLRENVDTLIVIPNDRLLSISDRQVSVLDAFKSADQVLLSGVQGITDLITTPGLINLDFADVKSVMSEAGSALMGIGSARGDDRAVAAAEMAISSPLLEASIDGARGVLLSISGGSDLGLFEINEAAQLVSEAAHPEANIIFGAVIDDALGDEVRVTVIAAGFDGGQPPAKGSRDKVLGSPYGGRDESAPAAAAPSRPAEPSRPSFGGLGSVTPRTEEPVPAEKAPVNEMPAPPVSSPQVPPARPYQDSTAEELDVPDFLK
;
A
#
# COMPACT_ATOMS: atom_id res chain seq x y z
N MET A 1 20.09 32.62 27.08
CA MET A 1 19.33 31.68 26.22
C MET A 1 20.24 30.50 25.96
N ALA A 2 19.77 29.27 26.16
CA ALA A 2 20.46 28.12 25.60
C ALA A 2 20.35 28.20 24.07
N ALA A 3 21.39 27.81 23.34
CA ALA A 3 21.25 27.61 21.89
C ALA A 3 20.18 26.53 21.64
N PRO A 4 19.34 26.64 20.60
CA PRO A 4 18.48 25.54 20.22
C PRO A 4 19.36 24.32 19.97
N GLN A 5 19.14 23.25 20.72
CA GLN A 5 19.75 21.97 20.38
C GLN A 5 19.08 21.49 19.10
N ASN A 6 19.89 21.17 18.08
CA ASN A 6 19.37 20.53 16.87
C ASN A 6 18.81 19.16 17.26
N TYR A 7 17.49 19.11 17.41
CA TYR A 7 16.76 17.88 17.66
C TYR A 7 16.59 17.15 16.33
N LEU A 8 17.30 16.03 16.18
CA LEU A 8 17.10 15.13 15.04
C LEU A 8 15.87 14.28 15.34
N ALA A 9 14.90 14.29 14.44
CA ALA A 9 13.68 13.50 14.58
C ALA A 9 14.02 12.00 14.60
N VAL A 10 13.49 11.26 15.57
CA VAL A 10 13.64 9.81 15.66
C VAL A 10 12.61 9.16 14.74
N ILE A 11 13.08 8.68 13.59
CA ILE A 11 12.25 8.01 12.59
C ILE A 11 12.39 6.49 12.74
N LYS A 12 11.27 5.77 12.79
CA LYS A 12 11.24 4.31 12.80
C LYS A 12 10.45 3.77 11.60
N VAL A 13 10.93 2.69 10.98
CA VAL A 13 10.28 2.03 9.84
C VAL A 13 9.90 0.61 10.26
N VAL A 14 8.60 0.31 10.24
CA VAL A 14 8.02 -0.93 10.75
C VAL A 14 7.42 -1.76 9.62
N GLY A 15 8.00 -2.93 9.36
CA GLY A 15 7.65 -3.82 8.27
C GLY A 15 6.86 -5.00 8.80
N ILE A 16 5.59 -5.10 8.38
CA ILE A 16 4.62 -6.03 8.97
C ILE A 16 4.24 -7.13 7.98
N GLY A 17 4.46 -8.38 8.39
CA GLY A 17 4.29 -9.56 7.55
C GLY A 17 5.33 -9.63 6.42
N GLY A 18 5.22 -10.68 5.59
CA GLY A 18 6.24 -10.97 4.57
C GLY A 18 6.55 -9.80 3.61
N GLY A 19 5.54 -9.10 3.11
CA GLY A 19 5.74 -7.95 2.21
C GLY A 19 6.45 -6.77 2.88
N GLY A 20 6.04 -6.40 4.10
CA GLY A 20 6.68 -5.31 4.83
C GLY A 20 8.12 -5.63 5.24
N VAL A 21 8.39 -6.89 5.63
CA VAL A 21 9.75 -7.36 5.97
C VAL A 21 10.66 -7.41 4.74
N ASN A 22 10.15 -7.85 3.56
CA ASN A 22 10.91 -7.79 2.31
C ASN A 22 11.27 -6.36 1.92
N ALA A 23 10.32 -5.42 2.03
CA ALA A 23 10.55 -4.01 1.77
C ALA A 23 11.62 -3.41 2.71
N ILE A 24 11.58 -3.74 4.01
CA ILE A 24 12.63 -3.33 4.96
C ILE A 24 14.00 -3.90 4.59
N ASN A 25 14.10 -5.20 4.30
CA ASN A 25 15.36 -5.82 3.89
C ASN A 25 15.93 -5.10 2.65
N ARG A 26 15.06 -4.70 1.70
CA ARG A 26 15.46 -3.91 0.51
C ARG A 26 15.91 -2.48 0.85
N MET A 27 15.26 -1.82 1.82
CA MET A 27 15.68 -0.50 2.31
C MET A 27 17.06 -0.56 2.97
N ILE A 28 17.36 -1.64 3.70
CA ILE A 28 18.66 -1.90 4.33
C ILE A 28 19.72 -2.22 3.25
N GLU A 29 19.41 -3.05 2.25
CA GLU A 29 20.31 -3.38 1.14
C GLU A 29 20.73 -2.15 0.32
N VAL A 30 19.81 -1.22 0.09
CA VAL A 30 20.08 0.08 -0.59
C VAL A 30 20.80 1.06 0.34
N GLY A 31 20.81 0.80 1.66
CA GLY A 31 21.55 1.58 2.64
C GLY A 31 20.86 2.88 3.05
N LEU A 32 19.53 2.87 3.17
CA LEU A 32 18.73 3.98 3.71
C LEU A 32 19.18 4.32 5.15
N LYS A 33 19.37 5.62 5.45
CA LYS A 33 20.01 6.09 6.70
C LYS A 33 19.10 6.98 7.54
N GLY A 34 19.41 7.08 8.83
CA GLY A 34 18.70 7.95 9.77
C GLY A 34 17.35 7.39 10.22
N VAL A 35 17.13 6.08 10.04
CA VAL A 35 15.92 5.37 10.47
C VAL A 35 16.31 4.11 11.25
N GLU A 36 15.45 3.71 12.20
CA GLU A 36 15.53 2.42 12.91
C GLU A 36 14.57 1.41 12.25
N PHE A 37 15.05 0.22 11.89
CA PHE A 37 14.23 -0.79 11.22
C PHE A 37 13.66 -1.83 12.19
N ILE A 38 12.35 -2.04 12.12
CA ILE A 38 11.60 -2.98 12.97
C ILE A 38 10.84 -3.97 12.08
N ALA A 39 11.20 -5.24 12.14
CA ALA A 39 10.48 -6.32 11.47
C ALA A 39 9.47 -6.97 12.42
N ILE A 40 8.18 -7.01 12.04
CA ILE A 40 7.12 -7.65 12.81
C ILE A 40 6.46 -8.74 11.98
N ASN A 41 6.46 -9.98 12.45
CA ASN A 41 5.79 -11.07 11.73
C ASN A 41 5.28 -12.16 12.67
N THR A 42 4.33 -12.94 12.19
CA THR A 42 3.81 -14.18 12.80
C THR A 42 4.52 -15.44 12.29
N ASP A 43 5.41 -15.26 11.31
CA ASP A 43 6.24 -16.29 10.69
C ASP A 43 7.69 -16.08 11.19
N ALA A 44 8.13 -17.02 12.02
CA ALA A 44 9.45 -16.95 12.64
C ALA A 44 10.58 -17.23 11.63
N GLN A 45 10.32 -17.96 10.54
CA GLN A 45 11.33 -18.22 9.50
C GLN A 45 11.63 -16.95 8.72
N ALA A 46 10.59 -16.19 8.37
CA ALA A 46 10.74 -14.89 7.70
C ALA A 46 11.52 -13.88 8.55
N LEU A 47 11.29 -13.83 9.88
CA LEU A 47 12.01 -12.92 10.78
C LEU A 47 13.50 -13.28 10.94
N LEU A 48 13.83 -14.57 10.99
CA LEU A 48 15.22 -15.03 11.05
C LEU A 48 16.03 -14.58 9.82
N MET A 49 15.37 -14.41 8.66
CA MET A 49 15.95 -13.91 7.42
C MET A 49 15.85 -12.38 7.23
N SER A 50 15.35 -11.64 8.22
CA SER A 50 15.35 -10.17 8.15
C SER A 50 16.67 -9.59 8.59
N ASP A 51 17.09 -8.47 8.01
CA ASP A 51 18.29 -7.72 8.42
C ASP A 51 17.97 -6.55 9.37
N ALA A 52 16.70 -6.38 9.75
CA ALA A 52 16.23 -5.31 10.63
C ALA A 52 16.90 -5.29 12.02
N ASP A 53 17.08 -4.09 12.57
CA ASP A 53 17.69 -3.85 13.90
C ASP A 53 16.88 -4.53 15.02
N VAL A 54 15.54 -4.45 14.94
CA VAL A 54 14.61 -5.04 15.90
C VAL A 54 13.68 -6.03 15.20
N LYS A 55 13.42 -7.18 15.83
CA LYS A 55 12.63 -8.28 15.28
C LYS A 55 11.62 -8.76 16.33
N LEU A 56 10.32 -8.67 16.02
CA LEU A 56 9.22 -9.09 16.90
C LEU A 56 8.45 -10.26 16.26
N ASP A 57 8.54 -11.44 16.88
CA ASP A 57 7.74 -12.64 16.56
C ASP A 57 6.41 -12.57 17.33
N VAL A 58 5.36 -12.15 16.65
CA VAL A 58 4.05 -11.90 17.26
C VAL A 58 3.09 -13.08 17.07
N GLY A 59 2.27 -13.35 18.07
CA GLY A 59 1.24 -14.41 18.01
C GLY A 59 1.80 -15.82 17.97
N ARG A 60 3.03 -16.05 18.48
CA ARG A 60 3.69 -17.35 18.51
C ARG A 60 2.84 -18.47 19.13
N GLU A 61 2.02 -18.15 20.13
CA GLU A 61 1.08 -19.11 20.74
C GLU A 61 -0.08 -19.50 19.80
N LEU A 62 -0.55 -18.56 18.96
CA LEU A 62 -1.66 -18.77 18.02
C LEU A 62 -1.20 -19.50 16.75
N THR A 63 -0.07 -19.07 16.18
CA THR A 63 0.41 -19.55 14.87
C THR A 63 1.44 -20.67 14.97
N ARG A 64 2.02 -20.88 16.16
CA ARG A 64 3.22 -21.73 16.39
C ARG A 64 4.43 -21.28 15.54
N GLY A 65 4.48 -20.00 15.17
CA GLY A 65 5.50 -19.42 14.30
C GLY A 65 5.33 -19.74 12.81
N LEU A 66 4.17 -20.27 12.38
CA LEU A 66 3.88 -20.70 11.00
C LEU A 66 3.11 -19.65 10.18
N GLY A 67 2.99 -18.42 10.67
CA GLY A 67 2.25 -17.35 10.00
C GLY A 67 0.73 -17.36 10.19
N ALA A 68 0.07 -16.27 9.80
CA ALA A 68 -1.38 -16.06 9.97
C ALA A 68 -2.27 -16.75 8.91
N GLY A 69 -1.73 -17.61 8.03
CA GLY A 69 -2.51 -18.42 7.08
C GLY A 69 -3.42 -17.64 6.11
N ALA A 70 -3.04 -16.41 5.72
CA ALA A 70 -3.88 -15.47 4.94
C ALA A 70 -5.25 -15.15 5.60
N ASN A 71 -5.29 -15.14 6.94
CA ASN A 71 -6.42 -14.68 7.73
C ASN A 71 -6.05 -13.37 8.49
N PRO A 72 -6.63 -12.22 8.10
CA PRO A 72 -6.41 -10.94 8.80
C PRO A 72 -6.76 -10.98 10.29
N ASP A 73 -7.78 -11.72 10.70
CA ASP A 73 -8.18 -11.78 12.12
C ASP A 73 -7.09 -12.39 13.01
N VAL A 74 -6.33 -13.37 12.48
CA VAL A 74 -5.21 -13.98 13.19
C VAL A 74 -4.04 -13.00 13.26
N GLY A 75 -3.77 -12.23 12.19
CA GLY A 75 -2.74 -11.19 12.18
C GLY A 75 -3.04 -10.05 13.15
N ARG A 76 -4.29 -9.59 13.18
CA ARG A 76 -4.78 -8.57 14.12
C ARG A 76 -4.62 -9.05 15.55
N LYS A 77 -5.18 -10.22 15.88
CA LYS A 77 -5.12 -10.74 17.24
C LYS A 77 -3.67 -10.99 17.70
N ALA A 78 -2.80 -11.49 16.82
CA ALA A 78 -1.39 -11.64 17.13
C ALA A 78 -0.72 -10.31 17.54
N ALA A 79 -1.02 -9.21 16.84
CA ALA A 79 -0.51 -7.87 17.17
C ALA A 79 -1.16 -7.30 18.45
N GLU A 80 -2.47 -7.53 18.66
CA GLU A 80 -3.17 -7.11 19.89
C GLU A 80 -2.62 -7.81 21.14
N ASP A 81 -2.39 -9.13 21.06
CA ASP A 81 -1.82 -9.93 22.16
C ASP A 81 -0.37 -9.52 22.50
N HIS A 82 0.34 -8.84 21.61
CA HIS A 82 1.74 -8.37 21.79
C HIS A 82 1.84 -6.82 21.83
N ARG A 83 0.75 -6.13 22.17
CA ARG A 83 0.66 -4.65 22.18
C ARG A 83 1.74 -3.99 23.03
N GLU A 84 2.04 -4.53 24.21
CA GLU A 84 3.04 -3.97 25.14
C GLU A 84 4.46 -3.99 24.56
N GLU A 85 4.85 -5.08 23.88
CA GLU A 85 6.15 -5.20 23.22
C GLU A 85 6.29 -4.23 22.04
N ILE A 86 5.23 -4.08 21.24
CA ILE A 86 5.17 -3.12 20.14
C ILE A 86 5.25 -1.68 20.68
N GLU A 87 4.57 -1.38 21.79
CA GLU A 87 4.58 -0.05 22.41
C GLU A 87 5.97 0.34 22.92
N GLU A 88 6.69 -0.56 23.62
CA GLU A 88 8.06 -0.29 24.07
C GLU A 88 9.05 -0.11 22.92
N VAL A 89 8.90 -0.85 21.80
CA VAL A 89 9.77 -0.70 20.62
C VAL A 89 9.48 0.60 19.85
N LEU A 90 8.23 1.07 19.80
CA LEU A 90 7.86 2.32 19.13
C LEU A 90 8.11 3.58 19.97
N LYS A 91 8.36 3.41 21.27
CA LYS A 91 8.53 4.49 22.25
C LYS A 91 9.63 5.47 21.85
N GLY A 92 9.32 6.77 21.95
CA GLY A 92 10.26 7.85 21.64
C GLY A 92 10.47 8.11 20.15
N ALA A 93 9.70 7.50 19.25
CA ALA A 93 9.66 7.89 17.84
C ALA A 93 8.87 9.19 17.65
N ASP A 94 9.41 10.12 16.86
CA ASP A 94 8.68 11.31 16.39
C ASP A 94 7.80 10.98 15.17
N MET A 95 8.26 10.02 14.36
CA MET A 95 7.60 9.56 13.14
C MET A 95 7.76 8.05 12.99
N VAL A 96 6.67 7.38 12.60
CA VAL A 96 6.64 5.94 12.34
C VAL A 96 6.08 5.68 10.95
N PHE A 97 6.87 5.05 10.10
CA PHE A 97 6.40 4.46 8.85
C PHE A 97 5.90 3.03 9.11
N VAL A 98 4.69 2.72 8.68
CA VAL A 98 4.11 1.38 8.73
C VAL A 98 4.02 0.84 7.32
N THR A 99 4.86 -0.13 6.98
CA THR A 99 4.90 -0.76 5.65
C THR A 99 4.39 -2.20 5.68
N ALA A 100 3.48 -2.51 4.75
CA ALA A 100 2.83 -3.81 4.67
C ALA A 100 2.36 -4.15 3.24
N GLY A 101 2.39 -5.44 2.91
CA GLY A 101 1.68 -5.99 1.76
C GLY A 101 0.24 -6.36 2.14
N GLU A 102 -0.73 -5.64 1.60
CA GLU A 102 -2.16 -5.82 1.91
C GLU A 102 -2.76 -7.03 1.19
N GLY A 103 -3.81 -7.60 1.77
CA GLY A 103 -4.44 -8.83 1.27
C GLY A 103 -3.76 -10.13 1.73
N GLY A 104 -2.75 -10.02 2.60
CA GLY A 104 -2.22 -11.12 3.40
C GLY A 104 -3.05 -11.38 4.68
N GLY A 105 -2.46 -12.06 5.65
CA GLY A 105 -3.00 -12.17 7.01
C GLY A 105 -2.33 -11.17 7.97
N THR A 106 -1.01 -11.30 8.13
CA THR A 106 -0.24 -10.55 9.13
C THR A 106 -0.15 -9.06 8.85
N GLY A 107 0.13 -8.66 7.60
CA GLY A 107 0.15 -7.24 7.19
C GLY A 107 -1.22 -6.60 7.40
N THR A 108 -2.21 -7.06 6.63
CA THR A 108 -3.62 -6.63 6.65
C THR A 108 -4.22 -6.51 8.06
N GLY A 109 -3.95 -7.48 8.95
CA GLY A 109 -4.49 -7.49 10.30
C GLY A 109 -3.67 -6.70 11.32
N GLY A 110 -2.34 -6.78 11.22
CA GLY A 110 -1.42 -6.20 12.21
C GLY A 110 -1.10 -4.72 11.95
N ALA A 111 -1.07 -4.27 10.70
CA ALA A 111 -0.73 -2.89 10.35
C ALA A 111 -1.65 -1.83 11.00
N PRO A 112 -3.00 -1.99 11.02
CA PRO A 112 -3.87 -1.06 11.73
C PRO A 112 -3.60 -1.00 13.24
N VAL A 113 -3.21 -2.12 13.86
CA VAL A 113 -2.92 -2.21 15.30
C VAL A 113 -1.61 -1.49 15.63
N VAL A 114 -0.55 -1.73 14.85
CA VAL A 114 0.76 -1.07 15.02
C VAL A 114 0.63 0.45 14.78
N ALA A 115 -0.10 0.85 13.74
CA ALA A 115 -0.39 2.26 13.48
C ALA A 115 -1.15 2.93 14.64
N ASN A 116 -2.16 2.26 15.19
CA ASN A 116 -2.91 2.73 16.36
C ASN A 116 -2.01 3.00 17.57
N ILE A 117 -1.04 2.12 17.82
CA ILE A 117 -0.06 2.24 18.92
C ILE A 117 0.87 3.44 18.66
N ALA A 118 1.47 3.54 17.47
CA ALA A 118 2.33 4.67 17.08
C ALA A 118 1.62 6.02 17.25
N ARG A 119 0.39 6.14 16.75
CA ARG A 119 -0.43 7.36 16.86
C ARG A 119 -0.82 7.67 18.31
N SER A 120 -1.09 6.64 19.12
CA SER A 120 -1.36 6.79 20.56
C SER A 120 -0.14 7.28 21.36
N LEU A 121 1.08 6.98 20.91
CA LEU A 121 2.33 7.50 21.47
C LEU A 121 2.65 8.94 21.00
N GLY A 122 1.86 9.51 20.10
CA GLY A 122 2.02 10.88 19.58
C GLY A 122 2.96 11.01 18.37
N ALA A 123 3.44 9.89 17.82
CA ALA A 123 4.26 9.87 16.62
C ALA A 123 3.43 10.17 15.37
N LEU A 124 4.00 10.94 14.44
CA LEU A 124 3.41 11.13 13.10
C LEU A 124 3.45 9.78 12.37
N THR A 125 2.27 9.20 12.13
CA THR A 125 2.16 7.82 11.66
C THR A 125 1.76 7.79 10.19
N ILE A 126 2.66 7.26 9.34
CA ILE A 126 2.47 7.20 7.88
C ILE A 126 2.40 5.74 7.44
N GLY A 127 1.25 5.32 6.91
CA GLY A 127 1.11 4.01 6.27
C GLY A 127 1.60 4.06 4.82
N VAL A 128 2.45 3.11 4.42
CA VAL A 128 2.91 2.95 3.03
C VAL A 128 2.68 1.49 2.63
N VAL A 129 1.60 1.22 1.90
CA VAL A 129 1.11 -0.15 1.68
C VAL A 129 0.82 -0.46 0.22
N THR A 130 1.00 -1.73 -0.18
CA THR A 130 0.70 -2.19 -1.54
C THR A 130 -0.62 -2.95 -1.61
N ARG A 131 -1.48 -2.62 -2.58
CA ARG A 131 -2.55 -3.52 -3.03
C ARG A 131 -1.94 -4.70 -3.79
N PRO A 132 -2.48 -5.93 -3.65
CA PRO A 132 -2.00 -7.10 -4.38
C PRO A 132 -2.23 -6.97 -5.89
N PHE A 133 -1.46 -7.71 -6.69
CA PHE A 133 -1.70 -7.82 -8.13
C PHE A 133 -3.04 -8.54 -8.41
N THR A 134 -3.72 -8.18 -9.49
CA THR A 134 -4.97 -8.84 -9.94
C THR A 134 -4.81 -10.36 -10.10
N PHE A 135 -3.62 -10.84 -10.50
CA PHE A 135 -3.36 -12.28 -10.66
C PHE A 135 -3.34 -13.07 -9.35
N GLU A 136 -3.14 -12.42 -8.19
CA GLU A 136 -3.16 -13.07 -6.87
C GLU A 136 -4.59 -13.47 -6.44
N GLY A 137 -5.60 -12.97 -7.14
CA GLY A 137 -6.99 -13.38 -7.04
C GLY A 137 -7.83 -12.53 -6.10
N ARG A 138 -9.14 -12.51 -6.40
CA ARG A 138 -10.14 -11.62 -5.79
C ARG A 138 -10.22 -11.69 -4.26
N ARG A 139 -9.87 -12.83 -3.64
CA ARG A 139 -9.84 -12.95 -2.18
C ARG A 139 -8.81 -12.00 -1.55
N ARG A 140 -7.59 -11.93 -2.08
CA ARG A 140 -6.56 -11.01 -1.56
C ARG A 140 -6.96 -9.56 -1.81
N ALA A 141 -7.49 -9.24 -3.00
CA ALA A 141 -7.95 -7.89 -3.31
C ALA A 141 -9.05 -7.40 -2.35
N ASN A 142 -10.05 -8.23 -2.04
CA ASN A 142 -11.08 -7.87 -1.05
C ASN A 142 -10.47 -7.68 0.35
N GLN A 143 -9.62 -8.61 0.80
CA GLN A 143 -8.93 -8.51 2.09
C GLN A 143 -8.06 -7.25 2.18
N ALA A 144 -7.45 -6.83 1.07
CA ALA A 144 -6.64 -5.62 0.99
C ALA A 144 -7.47 -4.34 1.12
N GLU A 145 -8.63 -4.23 0.46
CA GLU A 145 -9.50 -3.05 0.64
C GLU A 145 -10.03 -2.94 2.08
N ASP A 146 -10.38 -4.07 2.71
CA ASP A 146 -10.78 -4.11 4.13
C ASP A 146 -9.64 -3.66 5.06
N GLY A 147 -8.41 -4.14 4.82
CA GLY A 147 -7.20 -3.74 5.56
C GLY A 147 -6.83 -2.27 5.37
N ILE A 148 -6.83 -1.78 4.13
CA ILE A 148 -6.61 -0.37 3.77
C ILE A 148 -7.66 0.54 4.43
N ALA A 149 -8.92 0.11 4.52
CA ALA A 149 -9.96 0.84 5.23
C ALA A 149 -9.66 0.96 6.73
N GLY A 150 -9.35 -0.16 7.39
CA GLY A 150 -9.00 -0.16 8.82
C GLY A 150 -7.70 0.58 9.12
N LEU A 151 -6.70 0.52 8.24
CA LEU A 151 -5.43 1.24 8.41
C LEU A 151 -5.62 2.75 8.30
N ARG A 152 -6.46 3.23 7.37
CA ARG A 152 -6.75 4.66 7.16
C ARG A 152 -7.25 5.37 8.41
N GLU A 153 -8.02 4.69 9.26
CA GLU A 153 -8.54 5.25 10.52
C GLU A 153 -7.45 5.39 11.61
N ASN A 154 -6.31 4.70 11.45
CA ASN A 154 -5.27 4.56 12.45
C ASN A 154 -3.93 5.25 12.09
N VAL A 155 -3.83 5.84 10.89
CA VAL A 155 -2.67 6.62 10.43
C VAL A 155 -3.06 8.09 10.21
N ASP A 156 -2.07 8.97 10.17
CA ASP A 156 -2.26 10.38 9.81
C ASP A 156 -2.28 10.57 8.28
N THR A 157 -1.42 9.81 7.58
CA THR A 157 -1.39 9.71 6.11
C THR A 157 -1.29 8.24 5.68
N LEU A 158 -2.02 7.84 4.63
CA LEU A 158 -1.96 6.53 4.00
C LEU A 158 -1.60 6.62 2.52
N ILE A 159 -0.39 6.24 2.15
CA ILE A 159 0.06 6.06 0.76
C ILE A 159 -0.30 4.63 0.31
N VAL A 160 -1.18 4.52 -0.69
CA VAL A 160 -1.58 3.23 -1.27
C VAL A 160 -0.96 3.05 -2.65
N ILE A 161 -0.17 1.99 -2.80
CA ILE A 161 0.55 1.64 -4.04
C ILE A 161 -0.21 0.50 -4.75
N PRO A 162 -0.76 0.73 -5.95
CA PRO A 162 -1.42 -0.32 -6.72
C PRO A 162 -0.41 -1.17 -7.52
N ASN A 163 -0.16 -2.42 -7.11
CA ASN A 163 0.83 -3.27 -7.78
C ASN A 163 0.53 -3.52 -9.26
N ASP A 164 -0.74 -3.54 -9.69
CA ASP A 164 -1.10 -3.65 -11.11
C ASP A 164 -0.54 -2.48 -11.97
N ARG A 165 -0.24 -1.32 -11.40
CA ARG A 165 0.41 -0.21 -12.13
C ARG A 165 1.89 -0.47 -12.38
N LEU A 166 2.55 -1.26 -11.52
CA LEU A 166 3.92 -1.70 -11.73
C LEU A 166 4.04 -2.52 -13.02
N LEU A 167 3.02 -3.29 -13.38
CA LEU A 167 2.97 -4.03 -14.65
C LEU A 167 2.83 -3.12 -15.89
N SER A 168 2.37 -1.88 -15.72
CA SER A 168 2.20 -0.92 -16.82
C SER A 168 3.46 -0.10 -17.13
N ILE A 169 4.36 0.05 -16.15
CA ILE A 169 5.69 0.67 -16.29
C ILE A 169 6.80 -0.36 -16.55
N SER A 170 6.47 -1.66 -16.46
CA SER A 170 7.40 -2.78 -16.61
C SER A 170 7.38 -3.37 -18.02
N ASP A 171 8.51 -3.92 -18.45
CA ASP A 171 8.57 -4.68 -19.71
C ASP A 171 7.63 -5.89 -19.71
N ARG A 172 7.10 -6.24 -20.89
CA ARG A 172 6.22 -7.41 -21.10
C ARG A 172 6.84 -8.77 -20.78
N GLN A 173 8.14 -8.82 -20.46
CA GLN A 173 8.89 -10.02 -20.09
C GLN A 173 9.24 -10.09 -18.59
N VAL A 174 8.80 -9.12 -17.78
CA VAL A 174 9.09 -9.10 -16.34
C VAL A 174 8.57 -10.36 -15.65
N SER A 175 9.44 -10.99 -14.84
CA SER A 175 9.10 -12.18 -14.08
C SER A 175 8.26 -11.85 -12.84
N VAL A 176 7.57 -12.84 -12.28
CA VAL A 176 6.80 -12.66 -11.03
C VAL A 176 7.70 -12.21 -9.88
N LEU A 177 8.95 -12.70 -9.81
CA LEU A 177 9.91 -12.28 -8.78
C LEU A 177 10.32 -10.82 -8.94
N ASP A 178 10.55 -10.38 -10.18
CA ASP A 178 10.96 -9.01 -10.44
C ASP A 178 9.79 -8.03 -10.28
N ALA A 179 8.55 -8.45 -10.58
CA ALA A 179 7.35 -7.68 -10.26
C ALA A 179 7.19 -7.42 -8.75
N PHE A 180 7.46 -8.42 -7.89
CA PHE A 180 7.47 -8.20 -6.43
C PHE A 180 8.62 -7.30 -5.99
N LYS A 181 9.83 -7.45 -6.54
CA LYS A 181 10.94 -6.50 -6.28
C LYS A 181 10.59 -5.07 -6.70
N SER A 182 9.84 -4.87 -7.78
CA SER A 182 9.35 -3.55 -8.17
C SER A 182 8.36 -2.98 -7.15
N ALA A 183 7.56 -3.82 -6.49
CA ALA A 183 6.69 -3.38 -5.39
C ALA A 183 7.51 -2.97 -4.16
N ASP A 184 8.50 -3.79 -3.76
CA ASP A 184 9.44 -3.49 -2.69
C ASP A 184 10.23 -2.18 -2.98
N GLN A 185 10.63 -1.96 -4.23
CA GLN A 185 11.33 -0.74 -4.66
C GLN A 185 10.44 0.51 -4.59
N VAL A 186 9.13 0.40 -4.86
CA VAL A 186 8.20 1.53 -4.72
C VAL A 186 7.84 1.78 -3.25
N LEU A 187 7.76 0.73 -2.41
CA LEU A 187 7.68 0.88 -0.95
C LEU A 187 8.90 1.61 -0.38
N LEU A 188 10.11 1.24 -0.80
CA LEU A 188 11.35 1.97 -0.51
C LEU A 188 11.24 3.43 -0.94
N SER A 189 10.90 3.71 -2.20
CA SER A 189 10.80 5.09 -2.70
C SER A 189 9.79 5.95 -1.93
N GLY A 190 8.69 5.37 -1.42
CA GLY A 190 7.69 6.08 -0.63
C GLY A 190 8.15 6.45 0.78
N VAL A 191 8.96 5.60 1.42
CA VAL A 191 9.62 5.95 2.69
C VAL A 191 10.77 6.92 2.43
N GLN A 192 11.68 6.57 1.51
CA GLN A 192 12.87 7.33 1.16
C GLN A 192 12.55 8.79 0.77
N GLY A 193 11.51 8.99 -0.07
CA GLY A 193 11.11 10.31 -0.54
C GLY A 193 10.70 11.29 0.56
N ILE A 194 10.34 10.79 1.74
CA ILE A 194 10.02 11.61 2.94
C ILE A 194 11.22 11.64 3.90
N THR A 195 11.88 10.49 4.13
CA THR A 195 12.99 10.44 5.10
C THR A 195 14.19 11.26 4.65
N ASP A 196 14.54 11.22 3.37
CA ASP A 196 15.75 11.90 2.87
C ASP A 196 15.62 13.43 2.98
N LEU A 197 14.41 13.97 2.94
CA LEU A 197 14.12 15.39 3.17
C LEU A 197 14.39 15.86 4.61
N ILE A 198 14.44 14.93 5.57
CA ILE A 198 14.60 15.18 7.01
C ILE A 198 15.99 14.75 7.48
N THR A 199 16.51 13.62 6.98
CA THR A 199 17.74 12.98 7.49
C THR A 199 18.97 13.29 6.65
N THR A 200 18.82 13.60 5.36
CA THR A 200 19.95 13.83 4.44
C THR A 200 20.17 15.33 4.23
N PRO A 201 21.35 15.89 4.54
CA PRO A 201 21.65 17.29 4.29
C PRO A 201 21.59 17.65 2.79
N GLY A 202 20.51 18.30 2.40
CA GLY A 202 20.30 18.86 1.06
C GLY A 202 20.73 20.32 0.92
N LEU A 203 20.63 20.85 -0.30
CA LEU A 203 20.73 22.29 -0.60
C LEU A 203 19.57 23.07 0.05
N ILE A 204 18.39 22.47 0.06
CA ILE A 204 17.17 23.01 0.65
C ILE A 204 16.64 21.92 1.59
N ASN A 205 17.02 22.04 2.87
CA ASN A 205 16.53 21.17 3.94
C ASN A 205 15.16 21.65 4.39
N LEU A 206 14.27 20.69 4.65
CA LEU A 206 12.98 20.94 5.28
C LEU A 206 13.08 20.59 6.76
N ASP A 207 12.29 21.26 7.60
CA ASP A 207 12.19 20.85 9.00
C ASP A 207 11.08 19.81 9.20
N PHE A 208 11.10 19.17 10.38
CA PHE A 208 10.12 18.15 10.72
C PHE A 208 8.69 18.71 10.88
N ALA A 209 8.56 19.98 11.28
CA ALA A 209 7.27 20.64 11.47
C ALA A 209 6.60 20.96 10.12
N ASP A 210 7.39 21.33 9.10
CA ASP A 210 6.94 21.49 7.71
C ASP A 210 6.31 20.19 7.21
N VAL A 211 7.05 19.07 7.23
CA VAL A 211 6.54 17.75 6.82
C VAL A 211 5.30 17.35 7.64
N LYS A 212 5.32 17.59 8.96
CA LYS A 212 4.17 17.32 9.84
C LYS A 212 2.95 18.17 9.48
N SER A 213 3.13 19.42 9.06
CA SER A 213 2.01 20.31 8.68
C SER A 213 1.23 19.83 7.45
N VAL A 214 1.87 19.07 6.55
CA VAL A 214 1.25 18.51 5.33
C VAL A 214 0.79 17.05 5.52
N MET A 215 1.46 16.27 6.37
CA MET A 215 1.18 14.83 6.55
C MET A 215 0.27 14.52 7.76
N SER A 216 0.09 15.44 8.72
CA SER A 216 -0.83 15.25 9.84
C SER A 216 -2.30 15.27 9.38
N GLU A 217 -3.04 14.21 9.68
CA GLU A 217 -4.47 14.01 9.36
C GLU A 217 -4.85 14.23 7.88
N ALA A 218 -3.88 14.09 6.96
CA ALA A 218 -4.09 14.31 5.53
C ALA A 218 -4.86 13.18 4.83
N GLY A 219 -5.07 12.05 5.52
CA GLY A 219 -5.90 10.94 5.04
C GLY A 219 -5.19 10.12 3.95
N SER A 220 -5.87 9.86 2.84
CA SER A 220 -5.25 9.10 1.74
C SER A 220 -4.33 10.00 0.91
N ALA A 221 -3.12 9.50 0.61
CA ALA A 221 -2.14 10.15 -0.23
C ALA A 221 -1.80 9.30 -1.47
N LEU A 222 -1.31 9.96 -2.51
CA LEU A 222 -0.78 9.35 -3.73
C LEU A 222 0.68 9.72 -3.91
N MET A 223 1.45 8.83 -4.53
CA MET A 223 2.85 9.05 -4.86
C MET A 223 3.07 8.92 -6.36
N GLY A 224 3.80 9.87 -6.93
CA GLY A 224 4.35 9.83 -8.28
C GLY A 224 5.87 9.89 -8.23
N ILE A 225 6.53 9.12 -9.07
CA ILE A 225 8.00 9.07 -9.18
C ILE A 225 8.36 9.24 -10.65
N GLY A 226 9.35 10.09 -10.93
CA GLY A 226 9.98 10.24 -12.24
C GLY A 226 11.50 10.40 -12.11
N SER A 227 12.24 10.00 -13.15
CA SER A 227 13.70 10.17 -13.20
C SER A 227 14.18 10.40 -14.63
N ALA A 228 15.09 11.35 -14.82
CA ALA A 228 15.58 11.73 -16.15
C ALA A 228 17.06 12.16 -16.10
N ARG A 229 17.66 12.30 -17.29
CA ARG A 229 19.07 12.68 -17.53
C ARG A 229 19.14 13.61 -18.74
N GLY A 230 20.21 14.41 -18.84
CA GLY A 230 20.40 15.41 -19.90
C GLY A 230 19.95 16.82 -19.50
N ASP A 231 19.89 17.73 -20.47
CA ASP A 231 19.79 19.18 -20.21
C ASP A 231 18.47 19.61 -19.51
N ASP A 232 17.33 19.03 -19.90
CA ASP A 232 16.01 19.34 -19.33
C ASP A 232 15.57 18.32 -18.24
N ARG A 233 16.53 17.64 -17.59
CA ARG A 233 16.29 16.49 -16.70
C ARG A 233 15.31 16.77 -15.55
N ALA A 234 15.38 17.92 -14.89
CA ALA A 234 14.51 18.19 -13.75
C ALA A 234 13.04 18.38 -14.17
N VAL A 235 12.79 19.08 -15.29
CA VAL A 235 11.44 19.26 -15.84
C VAL A 235 10.88 17.92 -16.33
N ALA A 236 11.66 17.16 -17.09
CA ALA A 236 11.24 15.83 -17.57
C ALA A 236 10.96 14.85 -16.42
N ALA A 237 11.78 14.86 -15.35
CA ALA A 237 11.53 14.06 -14.16
C ALA A 237 10.25 14.49 -13.41
N ALA A 238 9.99 15.80 -13.31
CA ALA A 238 8.75 16.32 -12.73
C ALA A 238 7.52 15.97 -13.57
N GLU A 239 7.58 16.09 -14.91
CA GLU A 239 6.52 15.65 -15.83
C GLU A 239 6.20 14.16 -15.67
N MET A 240 7.22 13.31 -15.56
CA MET A 240 7.05 11.87 -15.30
C MET A 240 6.48 11.60 -13.91
N ALA A 241 6.84 12.38 -12.89
CA ALA A 241 6.27 12.24 -11.55
C ALA A 241 4.77 12.60 -11.52
N ILE A 242 4.35 13.74 -12.09
CA ILE A 242 2.93 14.16 -12.10
C ILE A 242 2.04 13.32 -13.04
N SER A 243 2.64 12.67 -14.04
CA SER A 243 1.93 11.74 -14.96
C SER A 243 2.09 10.26 -14.59
N SER A 244 2.79 9.97 -13.48
CA SER A 244 3.16 8.62 -13.08
C SER A 244 1.95 7.67 -12.96
N PRO A 245 1.99 6.45 -13.51
CA PRO A 245 0.88 5.48 -13.38
C PRO A 245 0.52 5.09 -11.95
N LEU A 246 1.41 5.36 -10.98
CA LEU A 246 1.15 5.19 -9.55
C LEU A 246 0.10 6.18 -9.01
N LEU A 247 -0.09 7.33 -9.68
CA LEU A 247 -1.15 8.29 -9.39
C LEU A 247 -2.48 7.80 -9.95
N GLU A 248 -3.25 7.05 -9.15
CA GLU A 248 -4.59 6.56 -9.53
C GLU A 248 -5.58 7.69 -9.85
N ALA A 249 -5.41 8.86 -9.21
CA ALA A 249 -6.14 10.09 -9.48
C ALA A 249 -5.24 11.14 -10.17
N SER A 250 -5.79 12.32 -10.43
CA SER A 250 -4.96 13.50 -10.67
C SER A 250 -4.42 14.04 -9.34
N ILE A 251 -3.34 14.81 -9.37
CA ILE A 251 -2.90 15.65 -8.23
C ILE A 251 -3.73 16.94 -8.10
N ASP A 252 -4.54 17.26 -9.11
CA ASP A 252 -5.63 18.24 -9.08
C ASP A 252 -6.57 17.97 -7.89
N GLY A 253 -6.65 18.93 -6.95
CA GLY A 253 -7.42 18.84 -5.72
C GLY A 253 -6.65 18.37 -4.47
N ALA A 254 -5.34 18.09 -4.56
CA ALA A 254 -4.50 17.88 -3.38
C ALA A 254 -4.24 19.21 -2.66
N ARG A 255 -4.54 19.28 -1.35
CA ARG A 255 -4.28 20.46 -0.51
C ARG A 255 -2.90 20.47 0.13
N GLY A 256 -2.22 19.33 0.19
CA GLY A 256 -0.83 19.21 0.63
C GLY A 256 -0.01 18.49 -0.42
N VAL A 257 1.14 19.04 -0.79
CA VAL A 257 2.08 18.40 -1.72
C VAL A 257 3.48 18.47 -1.14
N LEU A 258 4.12 17.32 -1.02
CA LEU A 258 5.53 17.18 -0.68
C LEU A 258 6.30 16.79 -1.96
N LEU A 259 7.29 17.60 -2.31
CA LEU A 259 8.13 17.46 -3.49
C LEU A 259 9.57 17.21 -3.06
N SER A 260 10.09 16.02 -3.34
CA SER A 260 11.51 15.69 -3.16
C SER A 260 12.19 15.67 -4.53
N ILE A 261 13.26 16.47 -4.67
CA ILE A 261 14.13 16.47 -5.84
C ILE A 261 15.50 15.97 -5.39
N SER A 262 15.98 14.90 -6.00
CA SER A 262 17.30 14.31 -5.74
C SER A 262 18.15 14.36 -7.00
N GLY A 263 19.39 14.82 -6.89
CA GLY A 263 20.34 14.87 -8.01
C GLY A 263 21.78 14.96 -7.52
N GLY A 264 22.75 14.89 -8.44
CA GLY A 264 24.16 15.10 -8.10
C GLY A 264 24.46 16.53 -7.65
N SER A 265 25.70 16.77 -7.19
CA SER A 265 26.21 18.11 -6.84
C SER A 265 26.18 19.15 -7.98
N ASP A 266 25.78 18.77 -9.20
CA ASP A 266 25.60 19.65 -10.36
C ASP A 266 24.18 20.24 -10.47
N LEU A 267 23.23 19.81 -9.63
CA LEU A 267 21.82 20.24 -9.65
C LEU A 267 21.67 21.75 -9.43
N GLY A 268 21.16 22.45 -10.45
CA GLY A 268 21.00 23.90 -10.46
C GLY A 268 19.73 24.40 -9.77
N LEU A 269 19.79 25.60 -9.20
CA LEU A 269 18.61 26.27 -8.64
C LEU A 269 17.51 26.53 -9.69
N PHE A 270 17.89 26.74 -10.96
CA PHE A 270 16.95 26.93 -12.06
C PHE A 270 16.15 25.65 -12.37
N GLU A 271 16.85 24.52 -12.48
CA GLU A 271 16.25 23.18 -12.62
C GLU A 271 15.24 22.88 -11.51
N ILE A 272 15.61 23.16 -10.26
CA ILE A 272 14.74 23.00 -9.07
C ILE A 272 13.48 23.88 -9.19
N ASN A 273 13.65 25.14 -9.59
CA ASN A 273 12.53 26.09 -9.69
C ASN A 273 11.52 25.71 -10.78
N GLU A 274 11.99 25.28 -11.96
CA GLU A 274 11.09 24.85 -13.05
C GLU A 274 10.32 23.57 -12.68
N ALA A 275 10.98 22.58 -12.07
CA ALA A 275 10.34 21.38 -11.56
C ALA A 275 9.27 21.69 -10.49
N ALA A 276 9.59 22.59 -9.55
CA ALA A 276 8.64 23.03 -8.52
C ALA A 276 7.44 23.80 -9.09
N GLN A 277 7.67 24.68 -10.08
CA GLN A 277 6.60 25.42 -10.75
C GLN A 277 5.63 24.48 -11.48
N LEU A 278 6.15 23.49 -12.22
CA LEU A 278 5.32 22.50 -12.93
C LEU A 278 4.39 21.74 -11.97
N VAL A 279 4.92 21.28 -10.82
CA VAL A 279 4.13 20.60 -9.79
C VAL A 279 3.10 21.55 -9.16
N SER A 280 3.45 22.83 -8.95
CA SER A 280 2.54 23.84 -8.43
C SER A 280 1.39 24.20 -9.38
N GLU A 281 1.63 24.19 -10.69
CA GLU A 281 0.58 24.46 -11.70
C GLU A 281 -0.40 23.28 -11.85
N ALA A 282 0.02 22.06 -11.49
CA ALA A 282 -0.81 20.86 -11.53
C ALA A 282 -1.56 20.55 -10.21
N ALA A 283 -1.18 21.18 -9.10
CA ALA A 283 -1.82 21.05 -7.79
C ALA A 283 -3.02 22.01 -7.60
N HIS A 284 -3.67 21.99 -6.44
CA HIS A 284 -4.71 22.97 -6.11
C HIS A 284 -4.10 24.38 -5.93
N PRO A 285 -4.76 25.48 -6.36
CA PRO A 285 -4.22 26.84 -6.22
C PRO A 285 -3.98 27.32 -4.78
N GLU A 286 -4.63 26.68 -3.80
CA GLU A 286 -4.43 26.89 -2.36
C GLU A 286 -3.68 25.72 -1.69
N ALA A 287 -2.95 24.90 -2.45
CA ALA A 287 -2.17 23.80 -1.89
C ALA A 287 -0.99 24.34 -1.06
N ASN A 288 -0.76 23.75 0.11
CA ASN A 288 0.50 23.90 0.82
C ASN A 288 1.54 22.99 0.15
N ILE A 289 2.45 23.59 -0.62
CA ILE A 289 3.49 22.87 -1.37
C ILE A 289 4.83 23.07 -0.67
N ILE A 290 5.40 21.97 -0.23
CA ILE A 290 6.67 21.90 0.47
C ILE A 290 7.64 21.16 -0.45
N PHE A 291 8.77 21.79 -0.79
CA PHE A 291 9.77 21.21 -1.67
C PHE A 291 11.15 21.19 -1.00
N GLY A 292 11.88 20.10 -1.18
CA GLY A 292 13.25 19.95 -0.71
C GLY A 292 14.16 19.38 -1.81
N ALA A 293 15.44 19.71 -1.71
CA ALA A 293 16.45 19.38 -2.71
C ALA A 293 17.63 18.64 -2.07
N VAL A 294 17.71 17.34 -2.29
CA VAL A 294 18.69 16.41 -1.75
C VAL A 294 19.84 16.23 -2.74
N ILE A 295 21.08 16.27 -2.26
CA ILE A 295 22.26 15.96 -3.07
C ILE A 295 22.66 14.50 -2.84
N ASP A 296 22.66 13.72 -3.92
CA ASP A 296 23.16 12.35 -3.97
C ASP A 296 24.11 12.19 -5.17
N ASP A 297 25.41 12.27 -4.91
CA ASP A 297 26.46 12.11 -5.92
C ASP A 297 26.48 10.70 -6.55
N ALA A 298 25.78 9.70 -5.97
CA ALA A 298 25.64 8.38 -6.59
C ALA A 298 24.71 8.39 -7.82
N LEU A 299 23.84 9.39 -7.96
CA LEU A 299 22.97 9.57 -9.13
C LEU A 299 23.70 10.06 -10.38
N GLY A 300 24.86 10.73 -10.20
CA GLY A 300 25.64 11.28 -11.32
C GLY A 300 24.86 12.34 -12.09
N ASP A 301 24.52 12.05 -13.35
CA ASP A 301 23.75 12.95 -14.24
C ASP A 301 22.23 12.82 -14.08
N GLU A 302 21.74 11.86 -13.27
CA GLU A 302 20.31 11.60 -13.05
C GLU A 302 19.70 12.56 -12.03
N VAL A 303 18.53 13.10 -12.38
CA VAL A 303 17.64 13.77 -11.42
C VAL A 303 16.40 12.90 -11.23
N ARG A 304 16.07 12.63 -9.96
CA ARG A 304 14.87 11.92 -9.53
C ARG A 304 13.94 12.90 -8.83
N VAL A 305 12.65 12.84 -9.19
CA VAL A 305 11.60 13.65 -8.59
C VAL A 305 10.55 12.71 -8.01
N THR A 306 10.26 12.89 -6.72
CA THR A 306 9.19 12.19 -6.01
C THR A 306 8.15 13.21 -5.54
N VAL A 307 6.91 13.04 -5.97
CA VAL A 307 5.76 13.88 -5.60
C VAL A 307 4.83 13.05 -4.72
N ILE A 308 4.52 13.55 -3.52
CA ILE A 308 3.55 12.96 -2.61
C ILE A 308 2.42 13.96 -2.41
N ALA A 309 1.25 13.64 -2.94
CA ALA A 309 0.06 14.48 -2.90
C ALA A 309 -0.93 13.93 -1.86
N ALA A 310 -1.40 14.77 -0.95
CA ALA A 310 -2.25 14.41 0.18
C ALA A 310 -3.33 15.48 0.45
N GLY A 311 -4.24 15.21 1.39
CA GLY A 311 -5.28 16.18 1.77
C GLY A 311 -6.29 16.44 0.65
N PHE A 312 -6.65 15.42 -0.12
CA PHE A 312 -7.70 15.52 -1.14
C PHE A 312 -9.07 15.79 -0.50
N ASP A 313 -9.91 16.58 -1.16
CA ASP A 313 -11.27 16.87 -0.69
C ASP A 313 -12.09 15.58 -0.48
N GLY A 314 -12.48 15.32 0.77
CA GLY A 314 -13.15 14.07 1.19
C GLY A 314 -12.22 12.97 1.73
N GLY A 315 -10.92 13.23 1.87
CA GLY A 315 -9.95 12.30 2.46
C GLY A 315 -9.50 11.16 1.54
N GLN A 316 -9.93 11.17 0.28
CA GLN A 316 -9.58 10.18 -0.74
C GLN A 316 -9.41 10.83 -2.12
N PRO A 317 -8.48 10.38 -2.97
CA PRO A 317 -8.23 11.02 -4.26
C PRO A 317 -9.42 10.80 -5.22
N PRO A 318 -9.75 11.79 -6.09
CA PRO A 318 -10.88 11.68 -7.00
C PRO A 318 -10.60 10.64 -8.10
N ALA A 319 -11.37 9.55 -8.11
CA ALA A 319 -11.22 8.49 -9.10
C ALA A 319 -11.31 9.02 -10.55
N LYS A 320 -10.33 8.68 -11.39
CA LYS A 320 -10.29 8.98 -12.84
C LYS A 320 -11.50 8.33 -13.55
N GLY A 321 -12.64 9.04 -13.59
CA GLY A 321 -13.87 8.58 -14.25
C GLY A 321 -15.17 9.28 -13.82
N SER A 322 -15.19 10.06 -12.74
CA SER A 322 -16.42 10.69 -12.22
C SER A 322 -16.83 12.03 -12.89
N ARG A 323 -15.98 12.62 -13.74
CA ARG A 323 -16.26 13.93 -14.39
C ARG A 323 -17.29 13.88 -15.54
N ASP A 324 -17.71 12.69 -15.99
CA ASP A 324 -18.52 12.50 -17.22
C ASP A 324 -20.05 12.39 -17.02
N LYS A 325 -20.57 12.83 -15.86
CA LYS A 325 -22.03 12.76 -15.54
C LYS A 325 -22.70 14.04 -15.04
N VAL A 326 -22.02 15.18 -15.10
CA VAL A 326 -22.61 16.48 -14.73
C VAL A 326 -22.38 17.53 -15.82
N LEU A 327 -23.04 17.35 -16.97
CA LEU A 327 -23.41 18.45 -17.86
C LEU A 327 -24.51 17.98 -18.83
N GLY A 328 -25.68 18.64 -18.86
CA GLY A 328 -26.62 18.49 -19.99
C GLY A 328 -28.11 18.26 -19.68
N SER A 329 -28.80 19.23 -19.04
CA SER A 329 -30.20 19.53 -19.41
C SER A 329 -30.67 20.89 -18.86
N PRO A 330 -30.85 21.92 -19.71
CA PRO A 330 -31.39 23.22 -19.30
C PRO A 330 -32.77 23.50 -19.91
N TYR A 331 -33.85 23.26 -19.16
CA TYR A 331 -35.20 23.86 -19.29
C TYR A 331 -36.03 23.40 -18.06
N GLY A 332 -36.75 24.21 -17.29
CA GLY A 332 -36.95 25.65 -17.35
C GLY A 332 -38.42 26.03 -17.17
N GLY A 333 -38.88 26.23 -15.92
CA GLY A 333 -40.05 27.09 -15.66
C GLY A 333 -41.12 26.62 -14.66
N ARG A 334 -41.14 27.31 -13.51
CA ARG A 334 -42.29 27.88 -12.77
C ARG A 334 -42.95 27.12 -11.60
N ASP A 335 -43.22 27.96 -10.60
CA ASP A 335 -43.88 27.77 -9.31
C ASP A 335 -45.38 27.43 -9.43
N GLU A 336 -45.94 26.77 -8.41
CA GLU A 336 -46.82 27.46 -7.44
C GLU A 336 -47.06 26.61 -6.16
N SER A 337 -47.63 27.24 -5.12
CA SER A 337 -47.50 26.80 -3.72
C SER A 337 -48.82 26.40 -3.02
N ALA A 338 -48.80 25.23 -2.36
CA ALA A 338 -49.55 24.90 -1.13
C ALA A 338 -51.11 24.76 -1.25
N PRO A 339 -51.88 24.39 -0.18
CA PRO A 339 -52.34 22.99 -0.08
C PRO A 339 -53.82 22.72 0.36
N ALA A 340 -54.17 21.42 0.35
CA ALA A 340 -55.13 20.70 1.22
C ALA A 340 -56.66 20.62 0.93
N ALA A 341 -57.10 19.35 0.73
CA ALA A 341 -58.28 18.65 1.29
C ALA A 341 -59.75 19.02 0.96
N ALA A 342 -60.48 18.04 0.35
CA ALA A 342 -61.82 17.55 0.78
C ALA A 342 -62.28 16.30 -0.02
N ALA A 343 -63.03 15.39 0.62
CA ALA A 343 -63.81 14.29 0.01
C ALA A 343 -65.34 14.58 0.20
N PRO A 344 -66.37 13.83 -0.31
CA PRO A 344 -66.51 12.36 -0.16
C PRO A 344 -67.41 11.51 -1.15
N SER A 345 -67.20 10.18 -1.12
CA SER A 345 -68.14 9.01 -1.20
C SER A 345 -69.42 8.88 -2.10
N ARG A 346 -69.42 7.80 -2.95
CA ARG A 346 -70.46 6.73 -3.19
C ARG A 346 -71.87 7.09 -3.77
N PRO A 347 -72.69 6.15 -4.33
CA PRO A 347 -72.80 4.68 -4.12
C PRO A 347 -72.86 3.79 -5.41
N ALA A 348 -73.39 2.55 -5.34
CA ALA A 348 -73.13 1.42 -6.28
C ALA A 348 -74.38 0.62 -6.75
N GLU A 349 -74.22 -0.04 -7.93
CA GLU A 349 -74.91 -1.26 -8.47
C GLU A 349 -76.46 -1.34 -8.56
N PRO A 350 -77.08 -2.28 -9.34
CA PRO A 350 -76.57 -3.50 -10.04
C PRO A 350 -76.65 -3.39 -11.60
N SER A 351 -76.56 -4.40 -12.51
CA SER A 351 -76.83 -5.87 -12.47
C SER A 351 -76.05 -6.70 -13.53
N ARG A 352 -76.39 -8.00 -13.66
CA ARG A 352 -75.91 -9.04 -14.62
C ARG A 352 -77.10 -9.62 -15.45
N PRO A 353 -77.01 -10.68 -16.31
CA PRO A 353 -75.86 -11.51 -16.77
C PRO A 353 -75.80 -11.85 -18.30
N SER A 354 -74.72 -12.49 -18.75
CA SER A 354 -74.79 -13.75 -19.54
C SER A 354 -73.45 -14.51 -19.63
N PHE A 355 -73.50 -15.84 -19.45
CA PHE A 355 -72.58 -16.95 -19.83
C PHE A 355 -71.22 -16.62 -20.51
N GLY A 356 -70.08 -17.27 -20.22
CA GLY A 356 -69.74 -18.57 -19.58
C GLY A 356 -68.77 -19.33 -20.52
N GLY A 357 -67.81 -20.18 -20.14
CA GLY A 357 -67.29 -20.72 -18.87
C GLY A 357 -66.23 -21.82 -19.20
N LEU A 358 -65.47 -22.32 -18.21
CA LEU A 358 -64.28 -23.22 -18.33
C LEU A 358 -62.98 -22.48 -18.77
N GLY A 359 -61.83 -22.64 -18.11
CA GLY A 359 -61.51 -23.37 -16.87
C GLY A 359 -60.12 -22.99 -16.35
N SER A 360 -59.93 -23.02 -15.02
CA SER A 360 -58.73 -22.52 -14.32
C SER A 360 -57.62 -23.56 -14.15
N VAL A 361 -56.35 -23.15 -14.25
CA VAL A 361 -55.20 -23.89 -13.70
C VAL A 361 -54.25 -22.90 -12.99
N THR A 362 -53.85 -23.23 -11.76
CA THR A 362 -52.90 -22.45 -10.94
C THR A 362 -51.44 -22.78 -11.28
N PRO A 363 -50.47 -21.87 -11.01
CA PRO A 363 -49.05 -22.19 -11.15
C PRO A 363 -48.65 -23.25 -10.11
N ARG A 364 -47.87 -24.25 -10.54
CA ARG A 364 -47.38 -25.33 -9.67
C ARG A 364 -45.90 -25.11 -9.38
N THR A 365 -45.53 -25.18 -8.10
CA THR A 365 -44.14 -25.29 -7.67
C THR A 365 -43.60 -26.66 -8.06
N GLU A 366 -42.41 -26.73 -8.65
CA GLU A 366 -41.70 -28.00 -8.89
C GLU A 366 -40.35 -28.01 -8.17
N GLU A 367 -40.12 -29.07 -7.39
CA GLU A 367 -38.82 -29.42 -6.82
C GLU A 367 -37.98 -30.17 -7.88
N PRO A 368 -36.65 -30.02 -7.89
CA PRO A 368 -35.80 -30.69 -8.88
C PRO A 368 -35.70 -32.20 -8.65
N VAL A 369 -36.09 -32.99 -9.66
CA VAL A 369 -35.96 -34.46 -9.68
C VAL A 369 -34.51 -34.85 -9.99
N PRO A 370 -33.94 -35.91 -9.36
CA PRO A 370 -32.56 -36.34 -9.63
C PRO A 370 -32.39 -36.91 -11.05
N ALA A 371 -31.41 -36.42 -11.80
CA ALA A 371 -31.03 -36.97 -13.09
C ALA A 371 -30.13 -38.21 -12.94
N GLU A 372 -30.48 -39.26 -13.69
CA GLU A 372 -29.83 -40.57 -13.70
C GLU A 372 -28.44 -40.54 -14.36
N LYS A 373 -27.48 -41.32 -13.84
CA LYS A 373 -26.10 -41.31 -14.33
C LYS A 373 -25.95 -42.12 -15.62
N ALA A 374 -25.63 -41.45 -16.72
CA ALA A 374 -25.15 -42.13 -17.93
C ALA A 374 -23.76 -42.75 -17.68
N PRO A 375 -23.45 -43.94 -18.25
CA PRO A 375 -22.14 -44.55 -18.14
C PRO A 375 -21.11 -43.79 -18.99
N VAL A 376 -20.01 -43.35 -18.37
CA VAL A 376 -18.89 -42.75 -19.08
C VAL A 376 -17.99 -43.86 -19.62
N ASN A 377 -17.71 -43.84 -20.92
CA ASN A 377 -16.76 -44.78 -21.55
C ASN A 377 -15.37 -44.65 -20.91
N GLU A 378 -14.81 -45.77 -20.45
CA GLU A 378 -13.40 -45.86 -20.08
C GLU A 378 -12.53 -45.75 -21.34
N MET A 379 -11.79 -44.64 -21.47
CA MET A 379 -10.58 -44.60 -22.29
C MET A 379 -9.39 -45.04 -21.41
N PRO A 380 -8.49 -45.92 -21.89
CA PRO A 380 -7.34 -46.35 -21.08
C PRO A 380 -6.40 -45.19 -20.77
N ALA A 381 -6.09 -44.99 -19.49
CA ALA A 381 -5.04 -44.07 -19.08
C ALA A 381 -3.66 -44.59 -19.53
N PRO A 382 -2.74 -43.72 -20.00
CA PRO A 382 -1.36 -44.13 -20.24
C PRO A 382 -0.69 -44.55 -18.92
N PRO A 383 0.24 -45.53 -18.93
CA PRO A 383 0.83 -46.04 -17.71
C PRO A 383 1.66 -44.95 -17.01
N VAL A 384 1.25 -44.61 -15.78
CA VAL A 384 1.98 -43.69 -14.91
C VAL A 384 3.23 -44.42 -14.40
N SER A 385 4.41 -44.05 -14.88
CA SER A 385 5.67 -44.55 -14.31
C SER A 385 5.85 -43.97 -12.90
N SER A 386 5.99 -44.85 -11.92
CA SER A 386 6.41 -44.44 -10.58
C SER A 386 7.84 -43.88 -10.63
N PRO A 387 8.12 -42.73 -9.99
CA PRO A 387 9.49 -42.23 -9.90
C PRO A 387 10.33 -43.20 -9.08
N GLN A 388 11.35 -43.79 -9.71
CA GLN A 388 12.32 -44.64 -9.02
C GLN A 388 13.14 -43.78 -8.06
N VAL A 389 12.97 -44.01 -6.76
CA VAL A 389 13.87 -43.47 -5.73
C VAL A 389 15.24 -44.12 -5.93
N PRO A 390 16.32 -43.36 -6.21
CA PRO A 390 17.65 -43.96 -6.30
C PRO A 390 18.06 -44.51 -4.92
N PRO A 391 18.70 -45.69 -4.86
CA PRO A 391 19.11 -46.27 -3.57
C PRO A 391 20.09 -45.34 -2.87
N ALA A 392 19.90 -45.15 -1.56
CA ALA A 392 20.78 -44.35 -0.74
C ALA A 392 22.22 -44.88 -0.85
N ARG A 393 23.16 -44.01 -1.23
CA ARG A 393 24.58 -44.34 -1.16
C ARG A 393 24.94 -44.47 0.33
N PRO A 394 25.51 -45.61 0.79
CA PRO A 394 26.09 -45.64 2.11
C PRO A 394 27.26 -44.64 2.15
N TYR A 395 27.22 -43.73 3.11
CA TYR A 395 28.32 -42.82 3.39
C TYR A 395 29.49 -43.67 3.90
N GLN A 396 30.51 -43.88 3.07
CA GLN A 396 31.74 -44.52 3.51
C GLN A 396 32.57 -43.47 4.24
N ASP A 397 32.68 -43.65 5.55
CA ASP A 397 33.56 -42.88 6.42
C ASP A 397 35.01 -43.27 6.10
N SER A 398 35.65 -42.47 5.23
CA SER A 398 37.01 -42.71 4.77
C SER A 398 37.76 -41.40 4.56
N THR A 399 38.00 -40.67 5.65
CA THR A 399 39.30 -40.05 6.03
C THR A 399 39.07 -39.09 7.19
N ALA A 400 39.23 -39.59 8.42
CA ALA A 400 39.57 -38.73 9.55
C ALA A 400 41.04 -38.29 9.38
N GLU A 401 41.28 -37.30 8.52
CA GLU A 401 42.56 -36.58 8.49
C GLU A 401 42.57 -35.52 9.58
N GLU A 402 43.68 -35.45 10.30
CA GLU A 402 43.89 -34.52 11.41
C GLU A 402 43.84 -33.07 10.92
N LEU A 403 42.92 -32.28 11.46
CA LEU A 403 42.98 -30.82 11.37
C LEU A 403 44.09 -30.33 12.31
N ASP A 404 45.30 -30.22 11.76
CA ASP A 404 46.46 -29.64 12.43
C ASP A 404 46.20 -28.17 12.75
N VAL A 405 46.04 -27.85 14.04
CA VAL A 405 45.76 -26.49 14.52
C VAL A 405 47.10 -25.75 14.66
N PRO A 406 47.33 -24.65 13.91
CA PRO A 406 48.59 -23.92 13.98
C PRO A 406 48.91 -23.42 15.39
N ASP A 407 50.17 -23.57 15.82
CA ASP A 407 50.66 -23.27 17.19
C ASP A 407 50.53 -21.81 17.66
N PHE A 408 49.99 -20.89 16.84
CA PHE A 408 49.66 -19.52 17.28
C PHE A 408 48.24 -19.38 17.86
N LEU A 409 47.44 -20.46 17.88
CA LEU A 409 46.08 -20.53 18.45
C LEU A 409 45.96 -21.47 19.67
N LYS A 410 47.08 -21.71 20.38
CA LYS A 410 47.12 -22.40 21.68
C LYS A 410 47.42 -21.43 22.81
#